data_AF-A0A9E5EUT7-F1
#
_entry.id   AF-A0A9E5EUT7-F1
#
_cell.length_a   1.000
_cell.length_b   1.000
_cell.length_c   1.000
_cell.angle_alpha   90.00
_cell.angle_beta   90.00
_cell.angle_gamma   90.00
#
_symmetry.space_group_name_H-M   'P 1'
#
loop_
_entity.id
_entity.type
_entity.pdbx_description
1 polymer ?
#
loop_
_entity_poly.entity_id
_entity_poly.type
_entity_poly.pdbx_seq_one_letter_code
_entity_poly.pdbx_strand_id
1 'polypeptide(L)'
;MKISEIFYSIQGEGVLNGVPSAFVRTTGCNLRCVFCDSPQTSWNPEGETLSLDAIISQTNLFNTKHVVITGGEPFLHHDLNDLCIKYNELGYHITLETAGTIFQKVQCNLLSISPKLSNS
;
A
#
# COMPACT_ATOMS: atom_id res chain seq x y z
N MET A 1 3.83 11.33 2.28
CA MET A 1 4.20 9.92 2.04
C MET A 1 5.09 9.78 0.79
N LYS A 2 6.09 8.88 0.78
CA LYS A 2 6.86 8.59 -0.43
C LYS A 2 6.17 7.52 -1.26
N ILE A 3 5.89 7.80 -2.52
CA ILE A 3 5.07 6.97 -3.40
C ILE A 3 5.89 6.59 -4.64
N SER A 4 5.92 5.29 -4.93
CA SER A 4 6.50 4.76 -6.17
C SER A 4 5.55 4.96 -7.34
N GLU A 5 4.28 4.58 -7.18
CA GLU A 5 3.26 4.65 -8.22
C GLU A 5 1.85 4.61 -7.64
N ILE A 6 0.90 5.18 -8.38
CA ILE A 6 -0.54 5.08 -8.14
C ILE A 6 -1.21 4.68 -9.44
N PHE A 7 -1.97 3.59 -9.45
CA PHE A 7 -2.57 3.06 -10.66
C PHE A 7 -3.88 2.31 -10.38
N TYR A 8 -4.67 2.07 -11.43
CA TYR A 8 -5.89 1.28 -11.38
C TYR A 8 -5.66 -0.09 -11.99
N SER A 9 -6.08 -1.14 -11.28
CA SER A 9 -5.99 -2.52 -11.77
C SER A 9 -7.05 -3.39 -11.07
N ILE A 10 -6.91 -4.71 -11.20
CA ILE A 10 -7.69 -5.70 -10.49
C ILE A 10 -6.79 -6.32 -9.41
N GLN A 11 -7.30 -6.46 -8.18
CA GLN A 11 -6.60 -7.19 -7.13
C GLN A 11 -6.32 -8.63 -7.58
N GLY A 12 -5.04 -8.98 -7.65
CA GLY A 12 -4.56 -10.26 -8.14
C GLY A 12 -4.41 -11.31 -7.04
N GLU A 13 -4.52 -10.94 -5.77
CA GLU A 13 -4.18 -11.82 -4.65
C GLU A 13 -5.19 -11.79 -3.50
N GLY A 14 -5.15 -12.83 -2.66
CA GLY A 14 -5.91 -12.92 -1.42
C GLY A 14 -7.43 -13.04 -1.60
N VAL A 15 -8.16 -12.71 -0.54
CA VAL A 15 -9.64 -12.87 -0.45
C VAL A 15 -10.41 -11.96 -1.41
N LEU A 16 -9.80 -10.84 -1.82
CA LEU A 16 -10.42 -9.86 -2.71
C LEU A 16 -9.89 -9.96 -4.15
N ASN A 17 -9.32 -11.10 -4.52
CA ASN A 17 -8.95 -11.37 -5.91
C ASN A 17 -10.14 -11.10 -6.85
N GLY A 18 -9.89 -10.37 -7.95
CA GLY A 18 -10.90 -10.02 -8.94
C GLY A 18 -11.61 -8.69 -8.69
N VAL A 19 -11.40 -8.04 -7.53
CA VAL A 19 -12.00 -6.73 -7.23
C VAL A 19 -11.21 -5.62 -7.96
N PRO A 20 -11.85 -4.70 -8.69
CA PRO A 20 -11.16 -3.54 -9.25
C PRO A 20 -10.72 -2.58 -8.14
N SER A 21 -9.45 -2.18 -8.14
CA SER A 21 -8.82 -1.46 -7.04
C SER A 21 -7.92 -0.33 -7.52
N ALA A 22 -7.88 0.74 -6.74
CA ALA A 22 -6.83 1.73 -6.80
C ALA A 22 -5.63 1.21 -6.00
N PHE A 23 -4.47 1.10 -6.61
CA PHE A 23 -3.23 0.74 -5.94
C PHE A 23 -2.44 1.99 -5.58
N VAL A 24 -2.04 2.09 -4.31
CA VAL A 24 -1.10 3.09 -3.82
C VAL A 24 0.16 2.35 -3.38
N ARG A 25 1.19 2.35 -4.23
CA ARG A 25 2.45 1.67 -3.94
C ARG A 25 3.43 2.66 -3.30
N THR A 26 3.75 2.48 -2.03
CA THR A 26 4.77 3.29 -1.34
C THR A 26 6.18 2.87 -1.75
N THR A 27 7.20 3.63 -1.36
CA THR A 27 8.60 3.30 -1.67
C THR A 27 9.46 3.35 -0.41
N GLY A 28 10.37 2.40 -0.28
CA GLY A 28 11.10 2.07 0.93
C GLY A 28 10.60 0.75 1.53
N CYS A 29 11.54 -0.11 1.95
CA CYS A 29 11.26 -1.37 2.64
C CYS A 29 12.37 -1.64 3.67
N ASN A 30 12.01 -2.20 4.84
CA ASN A 30 12.98 -2.63 5.85
C ASN A 30 13.54 -4.04 5.59
N LEU A 31 13.10 -4.70 4.52
CA LEU A 31 13.55 -6.03 4.11
C LEU A 31 14.24 -5.99 2.76
N ARG A 32 15.03 -7.02 2.45
CA ARG A 32 15.75 -7.19 1.17
C ARG A 32 15.51 -8.61 0.64
N CYS A 33 14.23 -8.98 0.51
CA CYS A 33 13.87 -10.32 0.11
C CYS A 33 14.44 -10.63 -1.29
N VAL A 34 15.10 -11.77 -1.44
CA VAL A 34 15.76 -12.20 -2.68
C VAL A 34 14.75 -12.55 -3.79
N PHE A 35 13.52 -12.89 -3.40
CA PHE A 35 12.40 -13.20 -4.29
C PHE A 35 11.40 -12.04 -4.47
N CYS A 36 11.75 -10.82 -4.04
CA CYS A 36 10.86 -9.68 -4.21
C CYS A 36 10.59 -9.42 -5.70
N ASP A 37 9.31 -9.43 -6.08
CA ASP A 37 8.83 -9.13 -7.43
C ASP A 37 8.81 -7.63 -7.75
N SER A 38 8.91 -6.80 -6.73
CA SER A 38 8.94 -5.34 -6.79
C SER A 38 10.25 -4.78 -6.18
N PRO A 39 11.44 -5.27 -6.58
CA PRO A 39 12.70 -4.94 -5.92
C PRO A 39 13.03 -3.43 -5.99
N GLN A 40 12.49 -2.71 -6.98
CA GLN A 40 12.64 -1.27 -7.14
C GLN A 40 12.10 -0.46 -5.96
N THR A 41 11.09 -0.94 -5.23
CA THR A 41 10.59 -0.21 -4.04
C THR A 41 11.35 -0.54 -2.75
N SER A 42 12.32 -1.46 -2.82
CA SER A 42 13.04 -2.00 -1.66
C SER A 42 14.55 -1.79 -1.75
N TRP A 43 15.19 -2.34 -2.78
CA TRP A 43 16.64 -2.34 -2.95
C TRP A 43 17.16 -0.97 -3.37
N ASN A 44 16.47 -0.33 -4.32
CA ASN A 44 16.80 0.99 -4.85
C ASN A 44 15.55 1.89 -4.85
N PRO A 45 15.02 2.25 -3.65
CA PRO A 45 13.74 2.92 -3.52
C PRO A 45 13.77 4.33 -4.14
N GLU A 46 13.07 4.47 -5.26
CA GLU A 46 12.78 5.73 -5.94
C GLU A 46 11.30 6.08 -5.82
N GLY A 47 10.95 7.35 -6.03
CA GLY A 47 9.58 7.84 -5.97
C GLY A 47 9.47 9.28 -5.49
N GLU A 48 8.26 9.81 -5.55
CA GLU A 48 7.97 11.20 -5.21
C GLU A 48 7.35 11.31 -3.82
N THR A 49 7.59 12.44 -3.15
CA THR A 49 6.89 12.74 -1.89
C THR A 49 5.58 13.42 -2.23
N LEU A 50 4.47 12.72 -1.99
CA LEU A 50 3.12 13.24 -2.20
C LEU A 50 2.46 13.58 -0.86
N SER A 51 1.63 14.62 -0.88
CA SER A 51 0.68 14.88 0.22
C SER A 51 -0.45 13.85 0.19
N LEU A 52 -1.10 13.63 1.33
CA LEU A 52 -2.23 12.69 1.40
C LEU A 52 -3.37 13.11 0.47
N ASP A 53 -3.61 14.42 0.32
CA ASP A 53 -4.64 14.94 -0.57
C ASP A 53 -4.29 14.71 -2.05
N ALA A 54 -3.00 14.77 -2.41
CA ALA A 54 -2.56 14.45 -3.77
C ALA A 54 -2.77 12.95 -4.08
N ILE A 55 -2.44 12.07 -3.14
CA ILE A 55 -2.67 10.61 -3.26
C ILE A 55 -4.17 10.34 -3.47
N ILE A 56 -5.01 10.89 -2.60
CA ILE A 56 -6.45 10.73 -2.68
C ILE A 56 -7.00 11.28 -4.00
N SER A 57 -6.56 12.47 -4.41
CA SER A 57 -6.99 13.09 -5.67
C SER A 57 -6.68 12.21 -6.87
N GLN A 58 -5.50 11.58 -6.91
CA GLN A 58 -5.14 10.64 -7.97
C GLN A 58 -6.02 9.38 -7.93
N THR A 59 -6.23 8.78 -6.75
CA THR A 59 -7.09 7.58 -6.63
C THR A 59 -8.58 7.84 -6.92
N ASN A 60 -9.06 9.07 -6.68
CA ASN A 60 -10.44 9.48 -6.97
C ASN A 60 -10.72 9.57 -8.49
N LEU A 61 -9.69 9.60 -9.34
CA LEU A 61 -9.85 9.54 -10.79
C LEU A 61 -10.30 8.15 -11.27
N PHE A 62 -10.15 7.13 -10.42
CA PHE A 62 -10.49 5.75 -10.74
C PHE A 62 -11.92 5.42 -10.31
N ASN A 63 -12.64 4.67 -11.14
CA ASN A 63 -14.03 4.26 -10.89
C ASN A 63 -14.10 3.05 -9.92
N THR A 64 -13.57 3.21 -8.71
CA THR A 64 -13.63 2.19 -7.66
C THR A 64 -13.63 2.82 -6.27
N LYS A 65 -14.22 2.11 -5.30
CA LYS A 65 -14.16 2.40 -3.87
C LYS A 65 -13.32 1.38 -3.11
N HIS A 66 -12.44 0.66 -3.77
CA HIS A 66 -11.45 -0.20 -3.12
C HIS A 66 -10.06 0.37 -3.36
N VAL A 67 -9.31 0.60 -2.28
CA VAL A 67 -7.89 0.99 -2.33
C VAL A 67 -7.03 -0.09 -1.69
N VAL A 68 -5.95 -0.46 -2.38
CA VAL A 68 -4.89 -1.35 -1.89
C VAL A 68 -3.65 -0.49 -1.67
N ILE A 69 -3.25 -0.34 -0.41
CA ILE A 69 -2.03 0.37 -0.03
C ILE A 69 -0.95 -0.70 0.24
N THR A 70 0.12 -0.67 -0.54
CA THR A 70 1.13 -1.73 -0.63
C THR A 70 2.52 -1.13 -0.92
N GLY A 71 3.54 -1.99 -1.06
CA GLY A 71 4.89 -1.75 -1.62
C GLY A 71 5.71 -0.61 -0.99
N GLY A 72 7.04 -0.61 -1.01
CA GLY A 72 7.75 -1.65 -0.27
C GLY A 72 6.99 -1.97 1.03
N GLU A 73 7.39 -1.46 2.19
CA GLU A 73 6.64 -1.67 3.43
C GLU A 73 5.82 -0.42 3.78
N PRO A 74 4.48 -0.40 3.60
CA PRO A 74 3.66 0.77 3.89
C PRO A 74 3.75 1.19 5.36
N PHE A 75 3.95 0.25 6.30
CA PHE A 75 4.06 0.56 7.73
C PHE A 75 5.36 1.31 8.11
N LEU A 76 6.27 1.55 7.16
CA LEU A 76 7.38 2.49 7.35
C LEU A 76 6.93 3.95 7.42
N HIS A 77 5.73 4.26 6.91
CA HIS A 77 5.25 5.63 6.76
C HIS A 77 4.38 6.04 7.95
N HIS A 78 4.84 7.04 8.72
CA HIS A 78 4.14 7.53 9.90
C HIS A 78 2.74 8.09 9.59
N ASP A 79 2.54 8.60 8.38
CA ASP A 79 1.28 9.17 7.87
C ASP A 79 0.30 8.12 7.30
N LEU A 80 0.61 6.82 7.42
CA LEU A 80 -0.24 5.74 6.91
C LEU A 80 -1.64 5.72 7.54
N ASN A 81 -1.75 5.85 8.87
CA ASN A 81 -3.05 5.85 9.52
C ASN A 81 -3.89 7.09 9.14
N ASP A 82 -3.25 8.24 8.94
CA ASP A 82 -3.95 9.46 8.51
C ASP A 82 -4.52 9.30 7.10
N LEU A 83 -3.78 8.64 6.21
CA LEU A 83 -4.27 8.26 4.87
C LEU A 83 -5.47 7.32 4.98
N CYS A 84 -5.40 6.33 5.87
CA CYS A 84 -6.49 5.38 6.10
C CYS A 84 -7.75 6.08 6.63
N ILE A 85 -7.62 7.01 7.59
CA ILE A 85 -8.75 7.80 8.10
C ILE A 85 -9.45 8.55 6.96
N LYS A 86 -8.67 9.27 6.13
CA LYS A 86 -9.24 10.01 4.99
C LYS A 86 -9.95 9.10 3.99
N TYR A 87 -9.40 7.92 3.70
CA TYR A 87 -10.07 6.95 2.82
C TYR A 87 -11.37 6.42 3.41
N ASN A 88 -11.41 6.13 4.72
CA ASN A 88 -12.63 5.72 5.42
C ASN A 88 -13.72 6.81 5.34
N GLU A 89 -13.35 8.08 5.56
CA GLU A 89 -14.28 9.22 5.43
C GLU A 89 -14.88 9.35 4.01
N LEU A 90 -14.12 8.91 2.99
CA LEU A 90 -14.55 8.91 1.59
C LEU A 90 -15.27 7.61 1.17
N GLY A 91 -15.53 6.71 2.13
CA GLY A 91 -16.25 5.45 1.91
C GLY A 91 -15.46 4.40 1.13
N TYR A 92 -14.13 4.45 1.16
CA TYR A 92 -13.30 3.40 0.57
C TYR A 92 -13.27 2.16 1.46
N HIS A 93 -13.26 0.99 0.82
CA HIS A 93 -12.72 -0.23 1.39
C HIS A 93 -11.19 -0.18 1.29
N ILE A 94 -10.49 -0.37 2.41
CA ILE A 94 -9.04 -0.25 2.52
C ILE A 94 -8.44 -1.64 2.76
N THR A 95 -7.56 -2.05 1.85
CA THR A 95 -6.67 -3.20 2.03
C THR A 95 -5.24 -2.72 2.22
N LEU A 96 -4.60 -3.16 3.31
CA LEU A 96 -3.18 -2.96 3.55
C LEU A 96 -2.43 -4.26 3.31
N GLU A 97 -1.34 -4.20 2.56
CA GLU A 97 -0.44 -5.33 2.33
C GLU A 97 0.91 -5.06 3.02
N THR A 98 1.33 -5.95 3.92
CA THR A 98 2.52 -5.75 4.76
C THR A 98 3.27 -7.06 4.98
N ALA A 99 4.58 -6.96 5.24
CA ALA A 99 5.37 -8.08 5.72
C ALA A 99 5.09 -8.42 7.19
N GLY A 100 4.37 -7.56 7.91
CA GLY A 100 4.02 -7.75 9.32
C GLY A 100 5.17 -7.51 10.30
N THR A 101 6.23 -6.83 9.86
CA THR A 101 7.45 -6.60 10.67
C THR A 101 7.42 -5.30 11.46
N ILE A 102 6.50 -4.38 11.15
CA ILE A 102 6.36 -3.08 11.81
C ILE A 102 4.91 -2.95 12.27
N PHE A 103 4.73 -2.53 13.52
CA PHE A 103 3.41 -2.30 14.08
C PHE A 103 3.07 -0.80 14.07
N GLN A 104 1.91 -0.48 13.50
CA GLN A 104 1.26 0.80 13.64
C GLN A 104 -0.23 0.56 13.81
N LYS A 105 -0.89 1.38 14.63
CA LYS A 105 -2.35 1.34 14.73
C LYS A 105 -2.93 2.02 13.47
N VAL A 106 -3.63 1.24 12.65
CA VAL A 106 -4.23 1.68 11.38
C VAL A 106 -5.72 1.34 11.33
N GLN A 107 -6.51 2.15 10.64
CA GLN A 107 -7.92 1.90 10.38
C GLN A 107 -8.12 1.32 8.97
N CYS A 108 -8.09 0.00 8.82
CA CYS A 108 -8.34 -0.66 7.53
C CYS A 108 -9.45 -1.71 7.65
N ASN A 109 -10.04 -2.09 6.51
CA ASN A 109 -11.04 -3.16 6.46
C ASN A 109 -10.39 -4.53 6.36
N LEU A 110 -9.25 -4.62 5.67
CA LEU A 110 -8.47 -5.84 5.50
C LEU A 110 -6.98 -5.56 5.66
N LEU A 111 -6.34 -6.29 6.57
CA LEU A 111 -4.88 -6.33 6.70
C LEU A 111 -4.38 -7.67 6.16
N SER A 112 -3.75 -7.64 4.98
CA SER A 112 -3.10 -8.78 4.36
C SER A 112 -1.65 -8.85 4.84
N ILE A 113 -1.34 -9.82 5.69
CA ILE A 113 -0.01 -10.02 6.26
C ILE A 113 0.66 -11.17 5.53
N SER A 114 1.81 -10.89 4.92
CA SER A 114 2.64 -11.88 4.22
C SER A 114 3.99 -12.00 4.92
N PRO A 115 4.13 -12.86 5.94
CA PRO A 115 5.35 -12.98 6.72
C PRO A 115 6.57 -13.30 5.85
N LYS A 116 7.71 -12.70 6.21
CA LYS A 116 9.02 -12.97 5.60
C LYS A 116 9.93 -13.55 6.67
N LEU A 117 10.52 -14.71 6.40
CA LEU A 117 11.38 -15.46 7.32
C LEU A 117 12.85 -15.26 6.95
N SER A 118 13.77 -15.88 7.69
CA SER A 118 15.22 -15.70 7.50
C SER A 118 15.74 -16.14 6.12
N ASN A 119 14.98 -16.94 5.37
CA ASN A 119 15.29 -17.35 4.01
C ASN A 119 14.67 -16.44 2.94
N SER A 120 14.03 -15.34 3.37
CA SER A 120 13.40 -14.38 2.47
C SER A 120 14.38 -13.47 1.78
#